data_AF-A0A0M7B3F1-F1
#
_entry.id   AF-A0A0M7B3F1-F1
#
_cell.length_a   1.000
_cell.length_b   1.000
_cell.length_c   1.000
_cell.angle_alpha   90.00
_cell.angle_beta   90.00
_cell.angle_gamma   90.00
#
_symmetry.space_group_name_H-M   'P 1'
#
loop_
_entity.id
_entity.type
_entity.pdbx_description
1 polymer ?
#
loop_
_entity_poly.entity_id
_entity_poly.type
_entity_poly.pdbx_seq_one_letter_code
_entity_poly.pdbx_strand_id
1 'polypeptide(L)' 'AVFARLHNLRSDTFGSGKKPFVVQEVIDMGGEPIKMSEYFGTGRVTNFIYGVKLADVFLRHSNQAKWLSN' A
#
# COMPACT_ATOMS: atom_id res chain seq x y z
N ALA A 1 10.43 -7.09 -17.13
CA ALA A 1 9.40 -6.57 -16.19
C ALA A 1 8.84 -5.24 -16.71
N VAL A 2 7.53 -5.00 -16.58
CA VAL A 2 6.85 -3.82 -17.17
C VAL A 2 7.42 -2.49 -16.66
N PHE A 3 7.66 -2.35 -15.35
CA PHE A 3 8.19 -1.12 -14.75
C PHE A 3 9.63 -0.78 -15.13
N ALA A 4 10.41 -1.75 -15.61
CA ALA A 4 11.77 -1.50 -16.10
C ALA A 4 11.81 -0.70 -17.41
N ARG A 5 10.66 -0.56 -18.09
CA ARG A 5 10.51 0.18 -19.35
C ARG A 5 10.08 1.63 -19.16
N LEU A 6 9.83 2.07 -17.93
CA LEU A 6 9.43 3.44 -17.64
C LEU A 6 10.62 4.39 -17.74
N HIS A 7 10.36 5.61 -18.21
CA HIS A 7 11.32 6.70 -18.10
C HIS A 7 11.51 7.10 -16.64
N ASN A 8 12.69 7.64 -16.33
CA ASN A 8 12.91 8.33 -15.07
C ASN A 8 12.09 9.64 -15.02
N LEU A 9 11.90 10.16 -13.80
CA LEU A 9 11.25 11.44 -13.55
C LEU A 9 12.08 12.60 -14.12
N ARG A 10 11.41 13.76 -14.29
CA ARG A 10 12.00 14.98 -14.84
C ARG A 10 13.21 15.44 -14.01
N SER A 11 14.38 15.53 -14.64
CA SER A 11 15.64 15.77 -13.93
C SER A 11 15.80 17.18 -13.37
N ASP A 12 15.14 18.18 -13.97
CA ASP A 12 15.13 19.57 -13.53
C ASP A 12 14.42 19.78 -12.17
N THR A 13 13.54 18.85 -11.78
CA THR A 13 12.69 18.96 -10.59
C THR A 13 13.06 17.94 -9.55
N PHE A 14 13.36 16.70 -9.97
CA PHE A 14 13.60 15.58 -9.07
C PHE A 14 15.08 15.17 -8.99
N GLY A 15 15.93 15.76 -9.84
CA GLY A 15 17.32 15.33 -10.03
C GLY A 15 17.44 14.14 -10.99
N SER A 16 18.66 13.89 -11.47
CA SER A 16 18.92 12.83 -12.45
C SER A 16 18.71 11.43 -11.87
N GLY A 17 18.16 10.52 -12.69
CA GLY A 17 18.07 9.09 -12.37
C GLY A 17 16.98 8.69 -11.38
N LYS A 18 16.06 9.59 -11.00
CA LYS A 18 14.96 9.24 -10.09
C LYS A 18 13.89 8.42 -10.80
N LYS A 19 13.62 7.21 -10.30
CA LYS A 19 12.54 6.36 -10.80
C LYS A 19 11.17 6.85 -10.30
N PRO A 20 10.09 6.62 -11.05
CA PRO A 20 8.74 6.93 -10.59
C PRO A 20 8.37 6.11 -9.36
N PHE A 21 7.63 6.72 -8.44
CA PHE A 21 7.03 6.03 -7.31
C PHE A 21 5.77 5.30 -7.77
N VAL A 22 5.75 3.97 -7.60
CA VAL A 22 4.64 3.12 -8.05
C VAL A 22 3.84 2.64 -6.85
N VAL A 23 2.53 2.81 -6.93
CA VAL A 23 1.55 2.21 -6.01
C VAL A 23 0.59 1.39 -6.85
N GLN A 24 0.41 0.13 -6.48
CA GLN A 24 -0.52 -0.80 -7.11
C GLN A 24 -1.76 -0.91 -6.23
N GLU A 25 -2.93 -0.70 -6.82
CA GLU A 25 -4.19 -0.97 -6.15
C GLU A 25 -4.43 -2.50 -6.15
N VAL A 26 -4.31 -3.11 -4.98
CA VAL A 26 -4.59 -4.54 -4.77
C VAL A 26 -5.45 -4.63 -3.52
N ILE A 27 -6.67 -5.15 -3.69
CA ILE A 27 -7.59 -5.36 -2.57
C ILE A 27 -7.30 -6.73 -1.99
N ASP A 28 -6.37 -6.79 -1.03
CA ASP A 28 -6.12 -8.01 -0.25
C ASP A 28 -6.72 -7.85 1.15
N MET A 29 -7.86 -8.49 1.39
CA MET A 29 -8.54 -8.56 2.69
C MET A 29 -8.28 -9.88 3.43
N GLY A 30 -7.43 -10.76 2.88
CA GLY A 30 -7.29 -12.15 3.32
C GLY A 30 -8.37 -13.07 2.73
N GLY A 31 -8.08 -14.37 2.67
CA GLY A 31 -9.01 -15.41 2.17
C GLY A 31 -8.95 -15.68 0.66
N GLU A 32 -8.38 -14.80 -0.15
CA GLU A 32 -8.20 -15.00 -1.59
C GLU A 32 -6.81 -15.58 -1.93
N PRO A 33 -6.64 -16.32 -3.03
CA PRO A 33 -5.35 -16.92 -3.38
C PRO A 33 -4.28 -15.88 -3.76
N ILE A 34 -4.67 -14.74 -4.33
CA ILE A 34 -3.76 -13.64 -4.70
C ILE A 34 -3.45 -12.82 -3.45
N LYS A 35 -2.17 -12.51 -3.24
CA LYS A 35 -1.66 -11.78 -2.08
C LYS A 35 -0.97 -10.49 -2.48
N MET A 36 -1.12 -9.44 -1.66
CA MET A 36 -0.43 -8.17 -1.89
C MET A 36 1.11 -8.32 -1.92
N SER A 37 1.66 -9.32 -1.21
CA SER A 37 3.10 -9.56 -1.13
C SER A 37 3.73 -9.95 -2.46
N GLU A 38 2.94 -10.51 -3.38
CA GLU A 38 3.39 -10.85 -4.73
C GLU A 38 3.80 -9.61 -5.54
N TYR A 39 3.34 -8.43 -5.13
CA TYR A 39 3.54 -7.15 -5.81
C TYR A 39 4.62 -6.28 -5.16
N PHE A 40 5.26 -6.70 -4.07
CA PHE A 40 6.27 -5.91 -3.35
C PHE A 40 7.55 -5.68 -4.17
N GLY A 41 7.87 -6.59 -5.09
CA GLY A 41 9.02 -6.45 -5.98
C GLY A 41 8.86 -5.36 -7.04
N THR A 42 7.62 -4.87 -7.25
CA THR A 42 7.29 -3.93 -8.34
C THR A 42 6.83 -2.56 -7.87
N GLY A 43 6.49 -2.40 -6.60
CA GLY A 43 6.09 -1.11 -6.02
C GLY A 43 5.46 -1.26 -4.64
N ARG A 44 4.87 -0.17 -4.14
CA ARG A 44 4.00 -0.24 -2.96
C ARG A 44 2.63 -0.79 -3.37
N VAL A 45 1.87 -1.21 -2.37
CA VAL A 45 0.51 -1.74 -2.54
C VAL A 45 -0.44 -1.04 -1.57
N THR A 46 -1.67 -0.79 -2.00
CA THR A 46 -2.74 -0.27 -1.14
C THR A 46 -3.13 -1.28 -0.06
N ASN A 47 -2.97 -0.90 1.21
CA ASN A 47 -3.32 -1.77 2.33
C ASN A 47 -4.77 -1.52 2.79
N PHE A 48 -5.73 -2.17 2.14
CA PHE A 48 -7.16 -2.01 2.44
C PHE A 48 -7.52 -2.50 3.85
N ILE A 49 -6.88 -3.56 4.34
CA ILE A 49 -7.15 -4.09 5.69
C ILE A 49 -6.79 -3.08 6.79
N TYR A 50 -5.85 -2.16 6.54
CA TYR A 50 -5.51 -1.10 7.49
C TYR A 50 -6.73 -0.26 7.90
N GLY A 51 -7.52 0.22 6.92
CA GLY A 51 -8.70 1.03 7.20
C GLY A 51 -9.79 0.25 7.96
N VAL A 52 -9.98 -1.03 7.62
CA VAL A 52 -10.92 -1.92 8.32
C VAL A 52 -10.49 -2.10 9.78
N LYS A 53 -9.21 -2.36 10.03
CA LYS A 53 -8.66 -2.53 11.38
C LYS A 53 -8.74 -1.25 12.20
N LEU A 54 -8.51 -0.09 11.57
CA LEU A 54 -8.65 1.19 12.25
C LEU A 54 -10.11 1.43 12.67
N ALA A 55 -11.07 1.11 11.81
CA ALA A 55 -12.50 1.18 12.15
C ALA A 55 -12.89 0.21 13.27
N ASP A 56 -12.30 -1.00 13.30
CA ASP A 56 -12.52 -1.96 14.40
C ASP A 56 -12.07 -1.41 15.76
N VAL A 57 -11.01 -0.60 15.80
CA VAL A 57 -10.52 0.03 17.04
C VAL A 57 -11.46 1.16 17.48
N PHE A 58 -11.67 2.16 16.62
CA PHE A 58 -12.22 3.45 17.05
C PHE A 58 -13.70 3.65 16.77
N LEU A 59 -14.28 2.93 15.81
CA LEU A 59 -15.69 3.09 15.41
C LEU A 59 -16.56 1.94 15.91
N ARG A 60 -16.05 0.71 15.83
CA ARG A 60 -16.79 -0.51 16.20
C ARG A 60 -16.47 -1.01 17.60
N HIS A 61 -15.32 -0.62 18.17
CA HIS A 61 -14.81 -1.12 19.44
C HIS A 61 -14.79 -2.67 19.52
N SER A 62 -14.48 -3.31 18.39
CA SER A 62 -14.64 -4.75 18.18
C SER A 62 -13.35 -5.56 18.38
N ASN A 63 -12.23 -4.91 18.72
CA ASN A 63 -10.95 -5.58 18.97
C ASN A 63 -10.33 -5.21 20.33
N GLN A 64 -9.18 -5.80 20.67
CA GLN A 64 -8.51 -5.62 21.96
C GLN A 64 -8.03 -4.19 22.22
N ALA A 65 -7.75 -3.42 21.15
CA ALA A 65 -7.32 -2.03 21.26
C ALA A 65 -8.49 -1.05 21.44
N LYS A 66 -9.73 -1.52 21.64
CA LYS A 66 -10.92 -0.67 21.86
C LYS A 66 -10.81 0.32 23.03
N TRP A 67 -9.84 0.15 23.92
CA TRP A 67 -9.56 1.03 25.06
C TRP A 67 -8.54 2.12 24.76
N LEU A 68 -7.93 2.10 23.57
CA LEU A 68 -6.99 3.13 23.14
C LEU A 68 -7.73 4.47 23.04
N SER A 69 -7.22 5.46 23.78
CA SER A 69 -7.71 6.84 23.81
C SER A 69 -6.55 7.80 23.59
N ASN A 70 -6.88 9.03 23.14
CA ASN A 70 -5.93 10.12 22.90
C ASN A 70 -5.86 11.04 24.13
#